data_AF-A0A7X2MGW6-F1
#
_entry.id   AF-A0A7X2MGW6-F1
#
_cell.length_a   1.000
_cell.length_b   1.000
_cell.length_c   1.000
_cell.angle_alpha   90.00
_cell.angle_beta   90.00
_cell.angle_gamma   90.00
#
_symmetry.space_group_name_H-M   'P 1'
#
loop_
_entity.id
_entity.type
_entity.pdbx_description
1 polymer ?
#
loop_
_entity_poly.entity_id
_entity_poly.type
_entity_poly.pdbx_seq_one_letter_code
_entity_poly.pdbx_strand_id
1 'polypeptide(L)'
;MLETLNNFFTIFGASIIVPIIIFIIALFLHVKFSKAIMSAFYAGVGLTGFNWVIAEFTPIVTKIVKQMVNNTGIKLPVVDIGWQAGSLASFGSSVGITFFVFG
;
A
#
# COMPACT_ATOMS: atom_id res chain seq x y z
N MET A 1 21.73 8.32 -6.78
CA MET A 1 21.16 7.91 -5.47
C MET A 1 19.63 7.90 -5.52
N LEU A 2 18.97 9.03 -5.79
CA LEU A 2 17.51 9.08 -5.90
C LEU A 2 16.94 8.23 -7.05
N GLU A 3 17.55 8.26 -8.23
CA GLU A 3 17.12 7.40 -9.36
C GLU A 3 17.30 5.91 -9.06
N THR A 4 18.39 5.54 -8.40
CA THR A 4 18.67 4.16 -7.99
C THR A 4 17.65 3.66 -6.97
N LEU A 5 17.29 4.50 -6.00
CA LEU A 5 16.22 4.23 -5.03
C LEU A 5 14.86 4.16 -5.73
N ASN A 6 14.56 5.09 -6.62
CA ASN A 6 13.31 5.09 -7.37
C ASN A 6 13.15 3.82 -8.20
N ASN A 7 14.19 3.40 -8.92
CA ASN A 7 14.21 2.15 -9.68
C ASN A 7 14.04 0.93 -8.77
N PHE A 8 14.66 0.91 -7.58
CA PHE A 8 14.44 -0.18 -6.61
C PHE A 8 12.98 -0.25 -6.16
N PHE A 9 12.35 0.88 -5.84
CA PHE A 9 10.96 0.93 -5.39
C PHE A 9 9.97 0.57 -6.51
N THR A 10 10.22 1.01 -7.74
CA THR A 10 9.35 0.71 -8.89
C THR A 10 9.47 -0.74 -9.38
N ILE A 11 10.64 -1.37 -9.27
CA ILE A 11 10.82 -2.77 -9.72
C ILE A 11 10.14 -3.77 -8.77
N PHE A 12 10.24 -3.57 -7.46
CA PHE A 12 9.77 -4.55 -6.47
C PHE A 12 8.33 -4.26 -5.97
N GLY A 13 7.90 -2.99 -5.99
CA GLY A 13 6.58 -2.59 -5.51
C GLY A 13 6.34 -2.84 -4.01
N ALA A 14 5.20 -2.35 -3.50
CA ALA A 14 4.90 -2.37 -2.07
C ALA A 14 4.78 -3.80 -1.49
N SER A 15 4.32 -4.78 -2.27
CA SER A 15 4.14 -6.16 -1.82
C SER A 15 5.46 -6.84 -1.40
N ILE A 16 6.58 -6.43 -2.00
CA ILE A 16 7.92 -6.98 -1.68
C ILE A 16 8.63 -6.10 -0.65
N ILE A 17 8.49 -4.78 -0.75
CA ILE A 17 9.20 -3.82 0.12
C ILE A 17 8.69 -3.89 1.57
N VAL A 18 7.39 -4.04 1.78
CA VAL A 18 6.80 -4.08 3.13
C VAL A 18 7.31 -5.28 3.94
N PRO A 19 7.34 -6.53 3.43
CA PRO A 19 7.99 -7.66 4.10
C PRO A 19 9.44 -7.42 4.46
N ILE A 20 10.22 -6.82 3.56
CA ILE A 20 11.65 -6.53 3.80
C ILE A 20 11.80 -5.55 4.97
N ILE A 21 11.00 -4.49 5.00
CA ILE A 21 11.02 -3.50 6.08
C ILE A 21 10.63 -4.16 7.42
N ILE A 22 9.56 -4.97 7.43
CA ILE A 22 9.12 -5.68 8.64
C ILE A 22 10.21 -6.65 9.14
N PHE A 23 10.88 -7.34 8.23
CA PHE A 23 11.99 -8.21 8.58
C PHE A 23 13.13 -7.43 9.25
N ILE A 24 13.56 -6.31 8.65
CA ILE A 24 14.63 -5.46 9.19
C ILE A 24 14.25 -4.92 10.58
N ILE A 25 13.03 -4.40 10.73
CA ILE A 25 12.53 -3.89 12.02
C ILE A 25 12.53 -5.01 13.07
N ALA A 26 12.04 -6.21 12.73
CA ALA A 26 12.01 -7.33 13.65
C ALA A 26 13.42 -7.74 14.12
N LEU A 27 14.43 -7.66 13.25
CA LEU A 27 15.82 -7.90 13.63
C LEU A 27 16.36 -6.83 14.59
N PHE A 28 16.08 -5.54 14.34
CA PHE A 28 16.47 -4.46 15.25
C PHE A 28 15.80 -4.56 16.63
N LEU A 29 14.59 -5.12 16.67
CA LEU A 29 13.89 -5.45 17.91
C LEU A 29 14.37 -6.75 18.57
N HIS A 30 15.49 -7.33 18.09
CA HIS A 30 16.10 -8.56 18.60
C HIS A 30 15.17 -9.79 18.58
N VAL A 31 14.22 -9.84 17.63
CA VAL A 31 13.40 -11.03 17.40
C VAL A 31 14.27 -12.12 16.79
N LYS A 32 14.07 -13.38 17.22
CA LYS A 32 14.78 -14.54 16.64
C LYS A 32 14.62 -14.54 15.11
N PHE A 33 15.72 -14.74 14.39
CA PHE A 33 15.77 -14.69 12.92
C PHE A 33 14.65 -15.49 12.22
N SER A 34 14.42 -16.73 12.65
CA SER A 34 13.35 -17.59 12.10
C SER A 34 11.95 -16.98 12.28
N LYS A 35 11.70 -16.33 13.43
CA LYS A 35 10.43 -15.62 13.67
C LYS A 35 10.33 -14.34 12.84
N ALA A 36 11.43 -13.58 12.73
CA ALA A 36 11.46 -12.36 11.93
C ALA A 36 11.11 -12.63 10.45
N ILE A 37 11.67 -13.68 9.86
CA ILE A 37 11.33 -14.11 8.49
C ILE A 37 9.86 -14.47 8.36
N MET A 38 9.32 -15.27 9.29
CA MET A 38 7.92 -15.68 9.23
C MET A 38 6.97 -14.50 9.39
N SER A 39 7.28 -13.55 10.29
CA SER A 39 6.52 -12.31 10.44
C SER A 39 6.49 -11.49 9.15
N ALA A 40 7.61 -11.38 8.45
CA ALA A 40 7.69 -10.70 7.16
C ALA A 40 6.83 -11.39 6.10
N PHE A 41 6.88 -12.73 6.01
CA PHE A 41 6.05 -13.48 5.08
C PHE A 41 4.55 -13.36 5.39
N TYR A 42 4.14 -13.45 6.66
CA TYR A 42 2.75 -13.26 7.04
C TYR A 42 2.23 -11.88 6.66
N ALA A 43 3.04 -10.83 6.87
CA ALA A 43 2.66 -9.49 6.47
C ALA A 43 2.55 -9.34 4.94
N GLY A 44 3.47 -9.91 4.17
CA GLY A 44 3.43 -9.87 2.70
C GLY A 44 2.23 -10.61 2.10
N VAL A 45 1.97 -11.83 2.60
CA VAL A 45 0.81 -12.63 2.18
C VAL A 45 -0.48 -11.93 2.58
N GLY A 46 -0.56 -11.40 3.81
CA GLY A 46 -1.72 -10.65 4.30
C GLY A 46 -2.01 -9.41 3.47
N LEU A 47 -0.99 -8.60 3.18
CA LEU A 47 -1.12 -7.40 2.34
C LEU A 47 -1.58 -7.74 0.91
N THR A 48 -1.04 -8.81 0.34
CA THR A 48 -1.41 -9.27 -1.00
C THR A 48 -2.88 -9.72 -1.05
N GLY A 49 -3.30 -10.57 -0.11
CA GLY A 49 -4.69 -11.02 -0.04
C GLY A 49 -5.66 -9.87 0.22
N PHE A 50 -5.29 -8.94 1.11
CA PHE A 50 -6.06 -7.72 1.37
C PHE A 50 -6.24 -6.88 0.10
N ASN A 51 -5.18 -6.67 -0.68
CA ASN A 51 -5.23 -5.90 -1.92
C ASN A 51 -6.14 -6.55 -2.97
N TRP A 52 -6.16 -7.88 -3.07
CA TRP A 52 -7.09 -8.58 -3.96
C TRP A 52 -8.55 -8.33 -3.57
N VAL A 53 -8.87 -8.46 -2.29
CA VAL A 53 -10.24 -8.22 -1.80
C VAL A 53 -10.70 -6.78 -2.09
N ILE A 54 -9.85 -5.79 -1.80
CA ILE A 54 -10.17 -4.38 -2.09
C ILE A 54 -10.32 -4.14 -3.58
N ALA A 55 -9.45 -4.70 -4.41
CA ALA A 55 -9.51 -4.51 -5.86
C ALA A 55 -10.81 -5.06 -6.46
N GLU A 56 -11.29 -6.21 -5.97
CA GLU A 56 -12.56 -6.81 -6.40
C GLU A 56 -13.78 -6.07 -5.84
N PHE A 57 -13.72 -5.57 -4.61
CA PHE A 57 -14.87 -4.93 -3.96
C PHE A 57 -15.08 -3.47 -4.40
N THR A 58 -14.00 -2.74 -4.69
CA THR A 58 -14.04 -1.31 -5.03
C THR A 58 -14.97 -0.96 -6.22
N PRO A 59 -14.95 -1.69 -7.35
CA PRO A 59 -15.84 -1.40 -8.48
C PRO A 59 -17.33 -1.57 -8.13
N ILE A 60 -17.64 -2.58 -7.32
CA ILE A 60 -19.00 -2.90 -6.88
C ILE A 60 -19.53 -1.77 -5.99
N VAL A 61 -18.76 -1.39 -4.96
CA VAL A 61 -19.12 -0.31 -4.04
C VAL A 61 -19.24 1.02 -4.77
N THR A 62 -18.28 1.34 -5.64
CA THR A 62 -18.28 2.61 -6.39
C THR A 62 -19.53 2.76 -7.25
N LYS A 63 -20.02 1.67 -7.87
CA LYS A 63 -21.27 1.67 -8.63
C LYS A 63 -22.47 2.01 -7.75
N ILE A 64 -22.56 1.39 -6.57
CA ILE A 64 -23.66 1.62 -5.61
C ILE A 64 -23.61 3.06 -5.08
N VAL A 65 -22.42 3.56 -4.74
CA VAL A 65 -22.25 4.94 -4.27
C VAL A 65 -22.68 5.95 -5.34
N LYS A 66 -22.34 5.73 -6.61
CA LYS A 66 -22.82 6.58 -7.72
C LYS A 66 -24.35 6.55 -7.86
N GLN A 67 -24.99 5.40 -7.67
CA GLN A 67 -26.45 5.30 -7.66
C GLN A 67 -27.07 6.06 -6.47
N MET A 68 -26.48 5.97 -5.29
CA MET A 68 -26.90 6.72 -4.11
C MET A 68 -26.81 8.24 -4.35
N VAL A 69 -25.70 8.73 -4.91
CA VAL A 69 -25.51 10.15 -5.28
C VAL A 69 -26.60 10.61 -6.26
N ASN A 70 -26.87 9.82 -7.31
CA ASN A 70 -27.92 10.12 -8.29
C ASN A 70 -29.34 10.17 -7.68
N ASN A 71 -29.64 9.27 -6.76
CA ASN A 71 -30.98 9.16 -6.16
C ASN A 71 -31.23 10.20 -5.05
N THR A 72 -30.19 10.60 -4.33
CA THR A 72 -30.29 11.53 -3.20
C THR A 72 -30.11 12.99 -3.61
N GLY A 73 -29.59 13.26 -4.80
CA GLY A 73 -29.27 14.60 -5.29
C GLY A 73 -28.05 15.23 -4.61
N ILE A 74 -27.33 14.46 -3.78
CA ILE A 74 -26.07 14.88 -3.16
C ILE A 74 -25.02 15.08 -4.27
N LYS A 75 -24.22 16.15 -4.20
CA LYS A 75 -23.20 16.50 -5.20
C LYS A 75 -21.78 16.19 -4.70
N LEU A 76 -21.49 14.92 -4.44
CA LEU A 76 -20.16 14.47 -4.05
C LEU A 76 -19.49 13.77 -5.26
N PRO A 77 -18.46 14.40 -5.90
CA PRO A 77 -17.87 13.89 -7.13
C PRO A 77 -16.82 12.79 -6.92
N VAL A 78 -16.37 12.58 -5.68
CA VAL A 78 -15.25 11.68 -5.36
C VAL A 78 -15.71 10.57 -4.42
N VAL A 79 -15.22 9.36 -4.68
CA VAL A 79 -15.38 8.19 -3.80
C VAL A 79 -14.01 7.89 -3.21
N ASP A 80 -13.92 7.87 -1.88
CA ASP A 80 -12.72 7.42 -1.17
C ASP A 80 -12.64 5.89 -1.27
N ILE A 81 -11.59 5.42 -1.93
CA ILE A 81 -11.30 3.99 -2.14
C ILE A 81 -10.34 3.43 -1.07
N GLY A 82 -10.01 4.25 -0.06
CA GLY A 82 -9.13 3.90 1.05
C GLY A 82 -7.74 4.53 0.96
N TRP A 83 -7.04 4.51 2.09
CA TRP A 83 -5.69 5.06 2.26
C TRP A 83 -4.63 4.36 1.40
N GLN A 84 -4.88 3.12 1.02
CA GLN A 84 -3.93 2.22 0.36
C GLN A 84 -3.62 2.69 -1.05
N ALA A 85 -4.65 3.09 -1.82
CA ALA A 85 -4.46 3.65 -3.16
C ALA A 85 -3.65 4.95 -3.14
N GLY A 86 -3.93 5.82 -2.17
CA GLY A 86 -3.16 7.05 -1.95
C GLY A 86 -1.70 6.77 -1.56
N SER A 87 -1.47 5.78 -0.71
CA SER A 87 -0.10 5.40 -0.30
C SER A 87 0.71 4.81 -1.45
N LEU A 88 0.12 3.95 -2.28
CA LEU A 88 0.76 3.39 -3.48
C LEU A 88 1.12 4.48 -4.48
N ALA A 89 0.19 5.40 -4.76
CA ALA A 89 0.43 6.52 -5.67
C ALA A 89 1.55 7.44 -5.14
N SER A 90 1.58 7.68 -3.82
CA SER A 90 2.60 8.51 -3.18
C SER A 90 3.98 7.86 -3.26
N PHE A 91 4.11 6.59 -2.88
CA PHE A 91 5.38 5.85 -2.90
C PHE A 91 5.89 5.54 -4.31
N GLY A 92 5.02 5.50 -5.32
CA GLY A 92 5.41 5.41 -6.73
C GLY A 92 5.85 6.74 -7.34
N SER A 93 5.69 7.87 -6.63
CA SER A 93 6.05 9.19 -7.12
C SER A 93 7.42 9.64 -6.62
N SER A 94 8.15 10.39 -7.44
CA SER A 94 9.43 11.01 -7.06
C SER A 94 9.30 11.90 -5.82
N VAL A 95 8.13 12.54 -5.65
CA VAL A 95 7.83 13.40 -4.49
C VAL A 95 7.75 12.57 -3.21
N GLY A 96 7.01 11.46 -3.21
CA GLY A 96 6.90 10.60 -2.02
C GLY A 96 8.20 9.90 -1.66
N ILE A 97 9.06 9.58 -2.63
CA ILE A 97 10.40 9.01 -2.36
C ILE A 97 11.33 10.04 -1.72
N THR A 98 11.19 11.32 -2.06
CA THR A 98 11.99 12.41 -1.47
C THR A 98 11.78 12.53 0.05
N PHE A 99 10.57 12.23 0.54
CA PHE A 99 10.25 12.19 1.96
C PHE A 99 11.12 11.20 2.75
N PHE A 100 11.47 10.03 2.19
CA PHE A 100 12.34 9.06 2.86
C PHE A 100 13.80 9.52 2.99
N VAL A 101 14.23 10.49 2.18
CA VAL A 101 15.61 11.00 2.19
C VAL A 101 15.75 12.21 3.12
N PHE A 102 14.75 13.10 3.14
CA PHE A 102 14.86 14.39 3.84
C PHE A 102 13.96 14.55 5.07
N GLY A 103 12.90 13.74 5.21
CA GLY A 103 11.87 13.93 6.24
C GLY A 103 10.96 15.09 5.92
#